data_AF-A0A939HT37-F1
#
_entry.id   AF-A0A939HT37-F1
#
_cell.length_a   1.000
_cell.length_b   1.000
_cell.length_c   1.000
_cell.angle_alpha   90.00
_cell.angle_beta   90.00
_cell.angle_gamma   90.00
#
_symmetry.space_group_name_H-M   'P 1'
#
loop_
_entity.id
_entity.type
_entity.pdbx_description
1 polymer ?
#
loop_
_entity_poly.entity_id
_entity_poly.type
_entity_poly.pdbx_seq_one_letter_code
_entity_poly.pdbx_strand_id
1 'polypeptide(L)'
;MEITIVSQQGHIIIPQEMQKAYSWEACQELILIDTGEGIMIKPKKPFPQTTLSEVAGCLKYEGPPKTIEDMNDAIGQGIKEQWHE
;
A
#
# COMPACT_ATOMS: atom_id res chain seq x y z
N MET A 1 -3.05 -26.04 7.23
CA MET A 1 -4.07 -26.40 6.22
C MET A 1 -5.41 -26.13 6.85
N GLU A 2 -6.13 -25.12 6.37
CA GLU A 2 -7.51 -24.84 6.82
C GLU A 2 -8.48 -25.21 5.69
N ILE A 3 -9.63 -25.77 6.05
CA ILE A 3 -10.67 -26.17 5.11
C ILE A 3 -11.80 -25.14 5.22
N THR A 4 -12.16 -24.51 4.11
CA THR A 4 -13.31 -23.61 4.03
C THR A 4 -14.31 -24.16 3.02
N ILE A 5 -15.59 -23.85 3.22
CA ILE A 5 -16.67 -24.28 2.34
C ILE A 5 -17.07 -23.10 1.46
N VAL A 6 -17.20 -23.35 0.17
CA VAL A 6 -17.74 -22.37 -0.77
C VAL A 6 -19.24 -22.23 -0.51
N SER A 7 -19.71 -21.01 -0.28
CA SER A 7 -21.13 -20.74 -0.11
C SER A 7 -21.91 -21.03 -1.40
N GLN A 8 -23.24 -21.12 -1.31
CA GLN A 8 -24.10 -21.30 -2.49
C GLN A 8 -23.95 -20.18 -3.54
N GLN A 9 -23.47 -19.02 -3.12
CA GLN A 9 -23.23 -17.86 -3.97
C GLN A 9 -21.81 -17.83 -4.55
N GLY A 10 -20.96 -18.81 -4.21
CA GLY A 10 -19.57 -18.85 -4.64
C GLY A 10 -18.61 -18.06 -3.75
N HIS A 11 -19.04 -17.59 -2.58
CA HIS A 11 -18.17 -16.87 -1.66
C HIS A 11 -17.38 -17.84 -0.78
N ILE A 12 -16.10 -17.54 -0.58
CA ILE A 12 -15.26 -18.19 0.44
C ILE A 12 -15.04 -17.23 1.60
N ILE A 13 -15.10 -17.74 2.83
CA ILE A 13 -14.75 -16.98 4.02
C ILE A 13 -13.29 -17.29 4.35
N ILE A 14 -12.45 -16.26 4.35
CA ILE A 14 -11.07 -16.35 4.81
C ILE A 14 -11.06 -16.32 6.34
N PRO A 15 -10.50 -17.32 7.03
CA PRO A 15 -10.39 -17.32 8.48
C PRO A 15 -9.66 -16.08 9.02
N GLN A 16 -10.07 -15.60 10.20
CA GLN A 16 -9.54 -14.37 10.80
C GLN A 16 -8.02 -14.45 11.04
N GLU A 17 -7.50 -15.64 11.36
CA GLU A 17 -6.06 -15.85 11.59
C GLU A 17 -5.24 -15.57 10.32
N MET A 18 -5.72 -16.04 9.16
CA MET A 18 -5.08 -15.74 7.87
C MET A 18 -5.19 -14.26 7.52
N GLN A 19 -6.34 -13.63 7.76
CA GLN A 19 -6.49 -12.19 7.53
C GLN A 19 -5.46 -11.39 8.31
N LYS A 20 -5.26 -11.70 9.60
CA LYS A 20 -4.25 -11.04 10.44
C LYS A 20 -2.82 -11.30 9.95
N ALA A 21 -2.50 -12.56 9.61
CA ALA A 21 -1.17 -12.94 9.15
C ALA A 21 -0.75 -12.21 7.85
N TYR A 22 -1.70 -11.95 6.96
CA TYR A 22 -1.47 -11.22 5.71
C TYR A 22 -1.82 -9.73 5.78
N SER A 23 -2.10 -9.21 6.99
CA SER A 23 -2.49 -7.81 7.22
C SER A 23 -3.63 -7.33 6.32
N TRP A 24 -4.62 -8.21 6.15
CA TRP A 24 -5.78 -7.98 5.33
C TRP A 24 -6.85 -7.20 6.09
N GLU A 25 -7.19 -6.01 5.58
CA GLU A 25 -8.26 -5.17 6.10
C GLU A 25 -9.62 -5.48 5.44
N ALA A 26 -10.70 -5.11 6.14
CA ALA A 26 -12.05 -5.21 5.59
C ALA A 26 -12.20 -4.31 4.35
N CYS A 27 -12.95 -4.80 3.36
CA CYS A 27 -13.22 -4.08 2.10
C CYS A 27 -11.98 -3.77 1.23
N GLN A 28 -10.82 -4.39 1.49
CA GLN A 28 -9.67 -4.25 0.60
C GLN A 28 -9.93 -4.97 -0.74
N GLU A 29 -9.34 -4.48 -1.82
CA GLU A 29 -9.35 -5.18 -3.11
C GLU A 29 -8.31 -6.32 -3.11
N LEU A 30 -8.73 -7.53 -3.46
CA LEU A 30 -7.87 -8.70 -3.63
C LEU A 30 -7.87 -9.15 -5.10
N ILE A 31 -6.73 -9.64 -5.56
CA ILE A 31 -6.54 -10.24 -6.88
C ILE A 31 -6.54 -11.76 -6.71
N LEU A 32 -7.35 -12.44 -7.52
CA LEU A 32 -7.35 -13.89 -7.66
C LEU A 32 -6.51 -14.27 -8.89
N ILE A 33 -5.49 -15.09 -8.70
CA ILE A 33 -4.59 -15.54 -9.76
C ILE A 33 -4.74 -17.06 -9.88
N ASP A 34 -5.12 -17.53 -11.06
CA ASP A 34 -5.13 -18.96 -11.38
C ASP A 34 -3.68 -19.43 -11.60
N THR A 35 -3.23 -20.41 -10.81
CA THR A 35 -1.90 -21.02 -10.92
C THR A 35 -1.93 -22.41 -11.54
N GLY A 36 -3.09 -22.87 -12.05
CA GLY A 36 -3.30 -24.22 -12.59
C GLY A 36 -3.52 -25.30 -11.52
N GLU A 37 -2.80 -25.23 -10.40
CA GLU A 37 -3.00 -26.12 -9.24
C GLU A 37 -3.97 -25.54 -8.20
N GLY A 38 -4.27 -24.23 -8.28
CA GLY A 38 -5.15 -23.56 -7.33
C GLY A 38 -5.27 -22.07 -7.60
N ILE A 39 -5.93 -21.38 -6.66
CA ILE A 39 -6.12 -19.93 -6.71
C ILE A 39 -5.19 -19.28 -5.69
N MET A 40 -4.30 -18.43 -6.16
CA MET A 40 -3.47 -17.58 -5.32
C MET A 40 -4.16 -16.23 -5.12
N ILE A 41 -4.37 -15.86 -3.86
CA ILE A 41 -5.04 -14.63 -3.46
C ILE A 41 -3.97 -13.63 -2.98
N LYS A 42 -3.96 -12.41 -3.55
CA LYS A 42 -3.01 -11.35 -3.17
C LYS A 42 -3.72 -10.01 -3.03
N PRO A 43 -3.25 -9.11 -2.15
CA PRO A 43 -3.76 -7.75 -2.12
C PRO A 43 -3.46 -7.03 -3.44
N LYS A 44 -4.44 -6.29 -3.95
CA LYS A 44 -4.25 -5.41 -5.10
C LYS A 44 -3.40 -4.23 -4.64
N LYS A 45 -2.26 -4.02 -5.31
CA LYS A 45 -1.44 -2.84 -5.04
C LYS A 45 -2.24 -1.59 -5.44
N PRO A 46 -2.32 -0.56 -4.59
CA PRO A 46 -3.04 0.67 -4.91
C PRO A 46 -2.38 1.42 -6.09
N PHE A 47 -1.08 1.23 -6.27
CA PHE A 47 -0.31 1.82 -7.35
C PHE A 47 0.14 0.74 -8.34
N PRO A 48 0.14 1.06 -9.65
CA PRO A 48 0.80 0.21 -10.63
C PRO A 48 2.29 0.08 -10.28
N GLN A 49 2.92 -1.00 -10.73
CA GLN A 49 4.36 -1.13 -10.59
C GLN A 49 5.04 -0.02 -11.41
N THR A 50 5.83 0.80 -10.74
CA THR A 50 6.66 1.83 -11.37
C THR A 50 8.12 1.41 -11.37
N THR A 51 8.85 1.82 -12.40
CA THR A 51 10.30 1.69 -12.52
C THR A 51 10.99 2.89 -11.89
N LEU A 52 12.27 2.74 -11.53
CA LEU A 52 13.06 3.86 -10.98
C LEU A 52 13.07 5.06 -11.94
N SER A 53 13.17 4.80 -13.25
CA SER A 53 13.16 5.84 -14.29
C SER A 53 11.86 6.67 -14.30
N GLU A 54 10.73 6.07 -13.94
CA GLU A 54 9.42 6.75 -13.89
C GLU A 54 9.25 7.61 -12.63
N VAL A 55 9.98 7.32 -11.55
CA VAL A 55 9.87 8.03 -10.26
C VAL A 55 11.07 8.92 -9.93
N ALA A 56 12.18 8.77 -10.67
CA ALA A 56 13.43 9.51 -10.49
C ALA A 56 13.37 10.99 -10.89
N GLY A 57 12.17 11.57 -11.10
CA GLY A 57 11.99 12.95 -11.58
C GLY A 57 12.62 14.02 -10.67
N CYS A 58 12.72 13.75 -9.36
CA CYS A 58 13.26 14.69 -8.38
C CYS A 58 14.64 14.29 -7.81
N LEU A 59 15.31 13.29 -8.39
CA LEU A 59 16.64 12.87 -7.91
C LEU A 59 17.77 13.83 -8.34
N LYS A 60 17.53 14.74 -9.29
CA LYS A 60 18.49 15.75 -9.75
C LYS A 60 18.53 16.98 -8.82
N TYR A 61 18.53 16.77 -7.51
CA TYR A 61 18.77 17.86 -6.58
C TYR A 61 20.27 18.10 -6.49
N GLU A 62 20.75 19.20 -7.07
CA GLU A 62 22.17 19.57 -7.09
C GLU A 62 22.60 20.41 -5.86
N GLY A 63 21.65 20.70 -4.95
CA GLY A 63 21.91 21.47 -3.74
C GLY A 63 22.45 20.62 -2.58
N PRO A 64 22.93 21.27 -1.50
CA PRO A 64 23.35 20.56 -0.29
C PRO A 64 22.15 19.86 0.37
N PRO A 65 22.32 18.62 0.88
CA PRO A 65 21.22 17.89 1.53
C PRO A 65 20.68 18.70 2.70
N LYS A 66 19.35 18.76 2.81
CA LYS A 66 18.68 19.37 3.97
C LYS A 66 18.86 18.51 5.20
N THR A 67 19.11 19.14 6.35
CA THR A 67 19.12 18.47 7.64
C THR A 67 17.69 18.16 8.08
N ILE A 68 17.52 17.25 9.04
CA ILE A 68 16.22 16.98 9.64
C ILE A 68 15.64 18.23 10.32
N GLU A 69 16.50 19.07 10.91
CA GLU A 69 16.10 20.36 11.49
C GLU A 69 15.54 21.30 10.42
N ASP A 70 16.22 21.46 9.27
CA ASP A 70 15.71 22.26 8.15
C ASP A 70 14.34 21.78 7.66
N MET A 71 14.13 20.46 7.64
CA MET A 71 12.85 19.87 7.22
C MET A 71 11.74 20.17 8.23
N ASN A 72 12.01 20.03 9.52
CA ASN A 72 11.05 20.32 10.58
C ASN A 72 10.69 21.82 10.62
N ASP A 73 11.67 22.69 10.45
CA ASP A 73 11.46 24.13 10.39
C ASP A 73 10.60 24.52 9.18
N ALA A 74 10.85 23.92 8.01
CA ALA A 74 10.04 24.14 6.81
C ALA A 74 8.58 23.68 6.99
N ILE A 75 8.36 22.53 7.63
CA ILE A 75 7.00 22.06 7.96
C ILE A 75 6.32 23.05 8.91
N GLY A 76 7.02 23.47 9.97
CA GLY A 76 6.50 24.44 10.93
C GLY A 76 6.17 25.79 10.30
N GLN A 77 7.00 26.26 9.38
CA GLN A 77 6.76 27.47 8.60
C GLN A 77 5.52 27.34 7.70
N GLY A 78 5.42 26.23 6.96
CA GLY A 78 4.26 25.98 6.08
C GLY A 78 2.94 25.92 6.86
N ILE A 79 2.95 25.33 8.06
CA ILE A 79 1.78 25.36 8.96
C ILE A 79 1.44 26.81 9.36
N LYS A 80 2.42 27.63 9.76
CA LYS A 80 2.14 29.03 10.13
C LYS A 80 1.54 29.82 8.97
N GLU A 81 2.09 29.65 7.76
CA GLU A 81 1.62 30.32 6.55
C GLU A 81 0.18 29.93 6.19
N GLN A 82 -0.16 28.65 6.28
CA GLN A 82 -1.51 28.14 6.00
C GLN A 82 -2.56 28.57 7.04
N TRP A 83 -2.15 28.86 8.28
CA TRP A 83 -3.04 29.25 9.38
C TRP A 83 -3.11 30.77 9.62
N HIS A 84 -2.37 31.57 8.86
CA HIS A 84 -2.41 33.04 8.90
C HIS A 84 -3.35 33.65 7.83
N GLU A 85 -4.15 32.85 7.13
CA GLU A 85 -5.40 33.25 6.45
C GLU A 85 -6.63 32.91 7.31
#